data_AF-C7G7I7-F1
#
_entry.id   AF-C7G7I7-F1
#
_cell.length_a   1.000
_cell.length_b   1.000
_cell.length_c   1.000
_cell.angle_alpha   90.00
_cell.angle_beta   90.00
_cell.angle_gamma   90.00
#
_symmetry.space_group_name_H-M   'P 1'
#
loop_
_entity.id
_entity.type
_entity.pdbx_description
1 polymer ?
#
loop_
_entity_poly.entity_id
_entity_poly.type
_entity_poly.pdbx_seq_one_letter_code
_entity_poly.pdbx_strand_id
1 'polypeptide(L)'
;MKEEKKETENMYKAKKFISYMALCVLIFSLCACGEKGSENAAIYGETVGGLEDNELFAIIDTNASLPVLLVTSQVYNDGLGNQAALNCDVYYLIDKEVKNIGTIESMGTAYPIAYDETGIYAASGHDMQRFEIEKSGSLRLAEGIYEQFDESGNAAYTMKKGEETDVITEEEYYAAFEKYSNATIVNFSYGASDAGKAEVVTNNELEPRQGNIAEDVNVLEIVQETASEFAVKKMETSYF
;
A
#
# COMPACT_ATOMS: atom_id res chain seq x y z
N MET A 1 -12.05 31.38 -54.38
CA MET A 1 -10.98 32.31 -53.94
C MET A 1 -11.25 33.05 -52.61
N LYS A 2 -12.40 33.71 -52.38
CA LYS A 2 -12.69 34.33 -51.05
C LYS A 2 -13.11 33.31 -49.97
N GLU A 3 -13.82 32.25 -50.35
CA GLU A 3 -14.25 31.18 -49.42
C GLU A 3 -13.10 30.26 -48.99
N GLU A 4 -12.28 29.76 -49.92
CA GLU A 4 -11.10 28.94 -49.60
C GLU A 4 -10.13 29.63 -48.63
N LYS A 5 -9.96 30.95 -48.75
CA LYS A 5 -9.08 31.74 -47.87
C LYS A 5 -9.64 31.85 -46.44
N LYS A 6 -10.98 31.86 -46.30
CA LYS A 6 -11.68 31.91 -45.01
C LYS A 6 -11.65 30.53 -44.32
N GLU A 7 -11.77 29.44 -45.08
CA GLU A 7 -11.65 28.08 -44.55
C GLU A 7 -10.23 27.77 -44.08
N THR A 8 -9.21 28.19 -44.82
CA THR A 8 -7.80 28.03 -44.41
C THR A 8 -7.45 28.86 -43.17
N GLU A 9 -7.95 30.09 -43.04
CA GLU A 9 -7.78 30.89 -41.81
C GLU A 9 -8.48 30.27 -40.59
N ASN A 10 -9.70 29.75 -40.76
CA ASN A 10 -10.44 29.10 -39.68
C ASN A 10 -9.77 27.80 -39.24
N MET A 11 -9.26 26.99 -40.18
CA MET A 11 -8.50 25.79 -39.88
C MET A 11 -7.20 26.12 -39.14
N TYR A 12 -6.50 27.19 -39.52
CA TYR A 12 -5.28 27.63 -38.84
C TYR A 12 -5.55 28.10 -37.40
N LYS A 13 -6.65 28.85 -37.17
CA LYS A 13 -7.08 29.25 -35.82
C LYS A 13 -7.48 28.05 -34.97
N ALA A 14 -8.22 27.09 -35.52
CA ALA A 14 -8.61 25.87 -34.81
C ALA A 14 -7.39 25.02 -34.41
N LYS A 15 -6.42 24.82 -35.31
CA LYS A 15 -5.18 24.10 -35.02
C LYS A 15 -4.35 24.80 -33.94
N LYS A 16 -4.29 26.14 -33.95
CA LYS A 16 -3.60 26.92 -32.92
C LYS A 16 -4.31 26.79 -31.57
N PHE A 17 -5.64 26.74 -31.55
CA PHE A 17 -6.43 26.55 -30.31
C PHE A 17 -6.23 25.15 -29.72
N ILE A 18 -6.24 24.10 -30.55
CA ILE A 18 -5.97 22.72 -30.13
C ILE A 18 -4.54 22.59 -29.61
N SER A 19 -3.57 23.25 -30.26
CA SER A 19 -2.18 23.28 -29.81
C SER A 19 -2.02 23.98 -28.45
N TYR A 20 -2.72 25.09 -28.21
CA TYR A 20 -2.73 25.75 -26.91
C TYR A 20 -3.40 24.90 -25.82
N MET A 21 -4.50 24.22 -26.13
CA MET A 21 -5.16 23.32 -25.15
C MET A 21 -4.27 22.13 -24.80
N ALA A 22 -3.59 21.51 -25.77
CA ALA A 22 -2.64 20.44 -25.52
C ALA A 22 -1.43 20.92 -24.68
N LEU A 23 -0.93 22.12 -24.94
CA LEU A 23 0.12 22.75 -24.14
C LEU A 23 -0.35 23.05 -22.70
N CYS A 24 -1.57 23.54 -22.52
CA CYS A 24 -2.14 23.78 -21.19
C CYS A 24 -2.30 22.46 -20.40
N VAL A 25 -2.79 21.39 -21.02
CA VAL A 25 -2.91 20.06 -20.37
C VAL A 25 -1.54 19.53 -19.95
N LEU A 26 -0.50 19.71 -20.76
CA LEU A 26 0.88 19.35 -20.40
C LEU A 26 1.42 20.19 -19.24
N ILE A 27 1.11 21.48 -19.18
CA ILE A 27 1.54 22.37 -18.08
C ILE A 27 0.82 22.01 -16.77
N PHE A 28 -0.48 21.71 -16.81
CA PHE A 28 -1.22 21.28 -15.62
C PHE A 28 -0.79 19.90 -15.12
N SER A 29 -0.41 18.99 -16.03
CA SER A 29 0.18 17.69 -15.67
C SER A 29 1.53 17.82 -14.96
N LEU A 30 2.32 18.87 -15.26
CA LEU A 30 3.64 19.08 -14.64
C LEU A 30 3.58 19.77 -13.27
N CYS A 31 2.48 20.46 -12.92
CA CYS A 31 2.33 21.12 -11.62
C CYS A 31 1.81 20.20 -10.50
N ALA A 32 1.21 19.05 -10.82
CA ALA A 32 0.55 18.20 -9.82
C ALA A 32 1.51 17.28 -9.02
N CYS A 33 2.72 16.98 -9.53
CA CYS A 33 3.66 16.07 -8.87
C CYS A 33 4.65 16.76 -7.90
N GLY A 34 4.56 18.07 -7.69
CA GLY A 34 5.57 18.83 -6.93
C GLY A 34 5.20 19.25 -5.50
N GLU A 35 3.90 19.43 -5.20
CA GLU A 35 3.48 20.06 -3.94
C GLU A 35 3.60 19.11 -2.75
N LYS A 36 3.08 17.88 -2.85
CA LYS A 36 3.07 16.91 -1.74
C LYS A 36 4.47 16.52 -1.25
N GLY A 37 5.42 16.32 -2.15
CA GLY A 37 6.81 15.97 -1.76
C GLY A 37 7.49 17.09 -0.97
N SER A 38 7.22 18.35 -1.33
CA SER A 38 7.77 19.52 -0.63
C SER A 38 7.17 19.72 0.76
N GLU A 39 5.88 19.43 0.92
CA GLU A 39 5.17 19.49 2.21
C GLU A 39 5.63 18.39 3.16
N ASN A 40 5.77 17.16 2.66
CA ASN A 40 6.29 16.02 3.43
C ASN A 40 7.72 16.26 3.91
N ALA A 41 8.59 16.80 3.05
CA ALA A 41 9.95 17.16 3.41
C ALA A 41 9.99 18.25 4.50
N ALA A 42 9.04 19.19 4.49
CA ALA A 42 8.93 20.22 5.52
C ALA A 42 8.52 19.66 6.89
N ILE A 43 7.75 18.57 6.92
CA ILE A 43 7.31 17.92 8.18
C ILE A 43 8.37 16.93 8.67
N TYR A 44 8.79 16.01 7.81
CA TYR A 44 9.56 14.82 8.18
C TYR A 44 11.03 14.85 7.77
N GLY A 45 11.49 15.88 7.04
CA GLY A 45 12.82 15.92 6.45
C GLY A 45 13.97 15.81 7.45
N GLU A 46 13.85 16.41 8.63
CA GLU A 46 14.84 16.28 9.71
C GLU A 46 14.90 14.84 10.26
N THR A 47 13.74 14.22 10.50
CA THR A 47 13.64 12.84 10.98
C THR A 47 14.18 11.86 9.94
N VAL A 48 13.79 12.00 8.67
CA VAL A 48 14.27 11.17 7.56
C VAL A 48 15.78 11.35 7.35
N GLY A 49 16.30 12.57 7.49
CA GLY A 49 17.73 12.85 7.40
C GLY A 49 18.57 12.31 8.57
N GLY A 50 17.91 11.90 9.66
CA GLY A 50 18.54 11.31 10.84
C GLY A 50 18.42 9.79 10.95
N LEU A 51 17.79 9.12 9.97
CA LEU A 51 17.66 7.66 9.94
C LEU A 51 19.02 6.97 9.77
N GLU A 52 19.15 5.77 10.30
CA GLU A 52 20.33 4.92 10.13
C GLU A 52 20.47 4.41 8.68
N ASP A 53 21.69 4.04 8.28
CA ASP A 53 22.00 3.61 6.91
C ASP A 53 21.18 2.41 6.42
N ASN A 54 20.67 1.58 7.34
CA ASN A 54 19.85 0.39 7.06
C ASN A 54 18.35 0.65 7.22
N GLU A 55 17.93 1.86 7.58
CA GLU A 55 16.52 2.22 7.73
C GLU A 55 15.94 2.72 6.40
N LEU A 56 14.74 2.23 6.10
CA LEU A 56 13.91 2.64 4.98
C LEU A 56 12.65 3.28 5.52
N PHE A 57 12.04 4.14 4.71
CA PHE A 57 10.84 4.85 5.09
C PHE A 57 9.80 4.88 3.98
N ALA A 58 8.55 5.11 4.39
CA ALA A 58 7.44 5.45 3.53
C ALA A 58 6.64 6.58 4.20
N ILE A 59 6.05 7.47 3.39
CA ILE A 59 5.10 8.47 3.89
C ILE A 59 3.77 8.17 3.23
N ILE A 60 2.74 7.91 4.06
CA ILE A 60 1.43 7.45 3.61
C ILE A 60 0.32 8.42 4.00
N ASP A 61 -0.71 8.49 3.16
CA ASP A 61 -1.94 9.22 3.42
C ASP A 61 -2.99 8.24 4.00
N THR A 62 -3.59 8.58 5.14
CA THR A 62 -4.68 7.82 5.80
C THR A 62 -5.81 8.78 6.17
N ASN A 63 -6.67 8.42 7.13
CA ASN A 63 -7.67 9.32 7.70
C ASN A 63 -7.11 10.30 8.74
N ALA A 64 -5.81 10.21 9.06
CA ALA A 64 -5.12 11.17 9.90
C ALA A 64 -5.11 12.58 9.27
N SER A 65 -4.97 13.62 10.10
CA SER A 65 -4.96 15.00 9.61
C SER A 65 -3.71 15.38 8.82
N LEU A 66 -2.63 14.63 9.01
CA LEU A 66 -1.35 14.79 8.33
C LEU A 66 -0.90 13.43 7.77
N PRO A 67 0.00 13.41 6.78
CA PRO A 67 0.64 12.18 6.33
C PRO A 67 1.39 11.50 7.47
N VAL A 68 1.53 10.18 7.41
CA VAL A 68 2.19 9.37 8.44
C VAL A 68 3.54 8.88 7.92
N LEU A 69 4.59 9.06 8.71
CA LEU A 69 5.91 8.51 8.41
C LEU A 69 6.02 7.11 9.00
N LEU A 70 6.29 6.13 8.17
CA LEU A 70 6.60 4.75 8.57
C LEU A 70 8.08 4.49 8.35
N VAL A 71 8.75 3.88 9.33
CA VAL A 71 10.17 3.56 9.28
C VAL A 71 10.37 2.08 9.60
N THR A 72 11.26 1.41 8.88
CA THR A 72 11.62 0.01 9.16
C THR A 72 13.07 -0.25 8.78
N SER A 73 13.69 -1.22 9.45
CA SER A 73 15.03 -1.71 9.13
C SER A 73 15.02 -3.06 8.40
N GLN A 74 13.84 -3.64 8.16
CA GLN A 74 13.69 -4.97 7.58
C GLN A 74 12.62 -4.98 6.50
N VAL A 75 13.06 -5.21 5.26
CA VAL A 75 12.19 -5.32 4.09
C VAL A 75 12.46 -6.59 3.32
N TYR A 76 11.47 -7.05 2.57
CA TYR A 76 11.57 -8.14 1.60
C TYR A 76 10.90 -7.73 0.29
N ASN A 77 11.35 -8.33 -0.81
CA ASN A 77 10.66 -8.19 -2.09
C ASN A 77 9.43 -9.11 -2.10
N ASP A 78 8.25 -8.53 -2.25
CA ASP A 78 6.98 -9.26 -2.24
C ASP A 78 6.67 -9.99 -3.56
N GLY A 79 7.54 -9.85 -4.58
CA GLY A 79 7.35 -10.40 -5.91
C GLY A 79 6.46 -9.55 -6.83
N LEU A 80 5.88 -8.46 -6.32
CA LEU A 80 5.02 -7.51 -7.04
C LEU A 80 5.70 -6.16 -7.27
N GLY A 81 6.95 -6.03 -6.83
CA GLY A 81 7.77 -4.83 -7.00
C GLY A 81 7.80 -3.92 -5.78
N ASN A 82 7.27 -4.37 -4.64
CA ASN A 82 7.35 -3.62 -3.38
C ASN A 82 8.50 -4.13 -2.52
N GLN A 83 9.15 -3.18 -1.84
CA GLN A 83 9.97 -3.44 -0.67
C GLN A 83 9.04 -3.41 0.54
N ALA A 84 8.42 -4.55 0.82
CA ALA A 84 7.44 -4.70 1.88
C ALA A 84 8.11 -5.00 3.23
N ALA A 85 7.44 -4.68 4.33
CA ALA A 85 7.93 -4.97 5.68
C ALA A 85 6.86 -5.69 6.49
N LEU A 86 7.30 -6.44 7.50
CA LEU A 86 6.41 -7.09 8.48
C LEU A 86 6.20 -6.22 9.71
N ASN A 87 7.04 -5.22 9.92
CA ASN A 87 6.91 -4.27 11.00
C ASN A 87 7.38 -2.89 10.57
N CYS A 88 6.86 -1.87 11.25
CA CYS A 88 7.34 -0.50 11.13
C CYS A 88 7.12 0.27 12.43
N ASP A 89 8.02 1.21 12.67
CA ASP A 89 7.81 2.29 13.62
C ASP A 89 7.00 3.39 12.94
N VAL A 90 6.05 3.95 13.70
CA VAL A 90 5.12 4.98 13.23
C VAL A 90 5.54 6.30 13.83
N TYR A 91 5.78 7.29 12.96
CA TYR A 91 6.15 8.64 13.32
C TYR A 91 5.07 9.64 12.89
N TYR A 92 4.78 10.61 13.76
CA TYR A 92 3.76 11.61 13.51
C TYR A 92 4.11 12.97 14.12
N LEU A 93 3.67 14.06 13.47
CA LEU A 93 3.89 15.42 13.94
C LEU A 93 2.90 15.78 15.06
N ILE A 94 3.41 16.06 16.25
CA ILE A 94 2.64 16.48 17.43
C ILE A 94 3.28 17.75 17.99
N ASP A 95 2.50 18.82 18.13
CA ASP A 95 2.98 20.10 18.68
C ASP A 95 4.29 20.62 18.04
N LYS A 96 4.42 20.45 16.71
CA LYS A 96 5.58 20.83 15.87
C LYS A 96 6.82 19.93 16.03
N GLU A 97 6.71 18.81 16.70
CA GLU A 97 7.77 17.83 16.86
C GLU A 97 7.33 16.49 16.27
N VAL A 98 8.18 15.89 15.44
CA VAL A 98 7.93 14.53 14.94
C VAL A 98 8.32 13.53 16.04
N LYS A 99 7.37 12.66 16.42
CA LYS A 99 7.55 11.68 17.49
C LYS A 99 7.30 10.28 16.97
N ASN A 100 8.08 9.32 17.45
CA ASN A 100 7.70 7.90 17.38
C ASN A 100 6.48 7.70 18.31
N ILE A 101 5.37 7.25 17.73
CA ILE A 101 4.09 7.07 18.42
C ILE A 101 3.73 5.60 18.65
N GLY A 102 4.61 4.68 18.24
CA GLY A 102 4.45 3.24 18.43
C GLY A 102 5.00 2.42 17.27
N THR A 103 4.89 1.10 17.42
CA THR A 103 5.31 0.11 16.43
C THR A 103 4.10 -0.72 16.01
N ILE A 104 3.99 -1.02 14.73
CA ILE A 104 3.01 -1.94 14.15
C ILE A 104 3.75 -3.18 13.65
N GLU A 105 3.21 -4.37 13.91
CA GLU A 105 3.85 -5.65 13.55
C GLU A 105 2.82 -6.69 13.09
N SER A 106 3.06 -7.26 11.91
CA SER A 106 2.46 -8.49 11.42
C SER A 106 3.23 -9.68 12.02
N MET A 107 2.70 -10.24 13.11
CA MET A 107 3.31 -11.21 14.04
C MET A 107 3.93 -12.49 13.39
N GLY A 108 5.06 -12.36 12.70
CA GLY A 108 5.87 -13.49 12.22
C GLY A 108 5.32 -14.25 11.01
N THR A 109 4.33 -13.70 10.33
CA THR A 109 3.75 -14.23 9.09
C THR A 109 4.16 -13.32 7.93
N ALA A 110 4.24 -13.83 6.69
CA ALA A 110 4.71 -13.05 5.52
C ALA A 110 3.70 -11.99 5.02
N TYR A 111 2.83 -11.49 5.90
CA TYR A 111 1.78 -10.52 5.61
C TYR A 111 2.37 -9.11 5.70
N PRO A 112 2.49 -8.38 4.58
CA PRO A 112 3.08 -7.06 4.59
C PRO A 112 2.23 -6.07 5.39
N ILE A 113 2.87 -5.05 5.97
CA ILE A 113 2.17 -3.85 6.41
C ILE A 113 1.48 -3.22 5.19
N ALA A 114 0.19 -2.94 5.34
CA ALA A 114 -0.62 -2.32 4.29
C ALA A 114 -1.33 -1.08 4.84
N TYR A 115 -1.90 -0.26 3.96
CA TYR A 115 -2.67 0.92 4.34
C TYR A 115 -3.75 1.25 3.33
N ASP A 116 -4.76 1.96 3.79
CA ASP A 116 -5.75 2.63 2.94
C ASP A 116 -6.12 4.00 3.55
N GLU A 117 -7.15 4.63 2.99
CA GLU A 117 -7.66 5.91 3.49
C GLU A 117 -8.22 5.84 4.92
N THR A 118 -8.43 4.66 5.48
CA THR A 118 -9.00 4.45 6.81
C THR A 118 -7.96 4.13 7.87
N GLY A 119 -6.73 3.74 7.50
CA GLY A 119 -5.68 3.44 8.46
C GLY A 119 -4.59 2.52 7.95
N ILE A 120 -3.79 2.03 8.90
CA ILE A 120 -2.65 1.14 8.67
C ILE A 120 -3.05 -0.26 9.14
N TYR A 121 -2.73 -1.28 8.36
CA TYR A 121 -3.07 -2.65 8.66
C TYR A 121 -1.83 -3.50 8.94
N ALA A 122 -1.97 -4.38 9.93
CA ALA A 122 -1.13 -5.55 10.14
C ALA A 122 -2.01 -6.80 10.15
N ALA A 123 -1.44 -7.94 9.79
CA ALA A 123 -2.19 -9.18 9.76
C ALA A 123 -1.32 -10.38 10.15
N SER A 124 -1.99 -11.44 10.58
CA SER A 124 -1.42 -12.75 10.80
C SER A 124 -2.28 -13.83 10.13
N GLY A 125 -1.93 -15.11 10.33
CA GLY A 125 -2.80 -16.20 9.90
C GLY A 125 -4.13 -16.26 10.66
N HIS A 126 -4.21 -15.65 11.85
CA HIS A 126 -5.35 -15.76 12.76
C HIS A 126 -5.90 -14.40 13.23
N ASP A 127 -5.36 -13.29 12.75
CA ASP A 127 -5.89 -11.98 13.07
C ASP A 127 -5.59 -10.95 11.97
N MET A 128 -6.34 -9.87 12.00
CA MET A 128 -6.03 -8.65 11.27
C MET A 128 -6.33 -7.46 12.18
N GLN A 129 -5.44 -6.48 12.16
CA GLN A 129 -5.54 -5.29 12.97
C GLN A 129 -5.45 -4.05 12.07
N ARG A 130 -6.32 -3.08 12.32
CA ARG A 130 -6.30 -1.76 11.68
C ARG A 130 -6.08 -0.67 12.72
N PHE A 131 -5.08 0.16 12.47
CA PHE A 131 -4.64 1.24 13.33
C PHE A 131 -4.98 2.59 12.72
N GLU A 132 -5.30 3.55 13.58
CA GLU A 132 -5.56 4.94 13.23
C GLU A 132 -4.72 5.85 14.11
N ILE A 133 -4.46 7.07 13.64
CA ILE A 133 -3.89 8.13 14.47
C ILE A 133 -5.05 8.98 14.99
N GLU A 134 -5.17 9.04 16.32
CA GLU A 134 -6.16 9.89 16.96
C GLU A 134 -5.85 11.38 16.75
N LYS A 135 -6.84 12.25 17.00
CA LYS A 135 -6.63 13.71 16.98
C LYS A 135 -5.56 14.19 17.96
N SER A 136 -5.28 13.42 19.01
CA SER A 136 -4.20 13.66 19.97
C SER A 136 -2.79 13.39 19.39
N GLY A 137 -2.72 12.75 18.22
CA GLY A 137 -1.49 12.24 17.61
C GLY A 137 -1.11 10.84 18.10
N SER A 138 -1.90 10.21 18.97
CA SER A 138 -1.60 8.85 19.48
C SER A 138 -2.03 7.76 18.49
N LEU A 139 -1.25 6.70 18.40
CA LEU A 139 -1.61 5.50 17.63
C LEU A 139 -2.66 4.68 18.41
N ARG A 140 -3.73 4.27 17.73
CA ARG A 140 -4.83 3.50 18.32
C ARG A 140 -5.20 2.30 17.47
N LEU A 141 -5.43 1.15 18.09
CA LEU A 141 -6.12 0.02 17.46
C LEU A 141 -7.59 0.37 17.24
N ALA A 142 -7.98 0.57 15.99
CA ALA A 142 -9.32 0.98 15.62
C ALA A 142 -10.27 -0.21 15.42
N GLU A 143 -9.77 -1.27 14.76
CA GLU A 143 -10.48 -2.52 14.51
C GLU A 143 -9.49 -3.67 14.64
N GLY A 144 -9.89 -4.80 15.23
CA GLY A 144 -9.12 -6.03 15.20
C GLY A 144 -10.04 -7.24 15.10
N ILE A 145 -9.77 -8.16 14.20
CA ILE A 145 -10.46 -9.45 14.13
C ILE A 145 -9.53 -10.55 14.58
N TYR A 146 -10.04 -11.54 15.31
CA TYR A 146 -9.24 -12.62 15.88
C TYR A 146 -9.96 -13.95 15.74
N GLU A 147 -9.24 -14.94 15.24
CA GLU A 147 -9.58 -16.36 15.27
C GLU A 147 -8.84 -17.02 16.44
N GLN A 148 -9.58 -17.74 17.27
CA GLN A 148 -9.04 -18.47 18.41
C GLN A 148 -9.54 -19.90 18.38
N PHE A 149 -8.68 -20.85 18.73
CA PHE A 149 -9.04 -22.27 18.79
C PHE A 149 -9.19 -22.71 20.25
N ASP A 150 -10.27 -23.42 20.53
CA ASP A 150 -10.42 -24.11 21.82
C ASP A 150 -9.53 -25.37 21.89
N GLU A 151 -9.51 -26.04 23.05
CA GLU A 151 -8.71 -27.27 23.26
C GLU A 151 -9.11 -28.43 22.32
N SER A 152 -10.31 -28.38 21.75
CA SER A 152 -10.80 -29.37 20.79
C SER A 152 -10.52 -28.98 19.33
N GLY A 153 -9.91 -27.82 19.09
CA GLY A 153 -9.60 -27.29 17.77
C GLY A 153 -10.79 -26.62 17.06
N ASN A 154 -11.86 -26.26 17.77
CA ASN A 154 -12.95 -25.49 17.17
C ASN A 154 -12.57 -24.01 17.13
N ALA A 155 -12.78 -23.38 15.97
CA ALA A 155 -12.55 -21.95 15.79
C ALA A 155 -13.68 -21.12 16.40
N ALA A 156 -13.31 -20.00 17.01
CA ALA A 156 -14.19 -18.93 17.44
C ALA A 156 -13.65 -17.60 16.92
N TYR A 157 -14.53 -16.76 16.40
CA TYR A 157 -14.17 -15.49 15.78
C TYR A 157 -14.69 -14.32 16.60
N THR A 158 -13.84 -13.31 16.78
CA THR A 158 -14.19 -12.10 17.51
C THR A 158 -13.76 -10.85 16.76
N MET A 159 -14.49 -9.76 16.93
CA MET A 159 -14.14 -8.45 16.42
C MET A 159 -14.08 -7.45 17.56
N LYS A 160 -12.97 -6.73 17.66
CA LYS A 160 -12.75 -5.62 18.57
C LYS A 160 -12.90 -4.30 17.83
N LYS A 161 -13.74 -3.40 18.34
CA LYS A 161 -13.88 -2.02 17.87
C LYS A 161 -13.83 -1.07 19.06
N GLY A 162 -12.71 -0.35 19.20
CA GLY A 162 -12.46 0.44 20.42
C GLY A 162 -12.39 -0.46 21.66
N GLU A 163 -13.27 -0.23 22.64
CA GLU A 163 -13.36 -1.02 23.87
C GLU A 163 -14.31 -2.22 23.76
N GLU A 164 -15.15 -2.27 22.73
CA GLU A 164 -16.13 -3.33 22.54
C GLU A 164 -15.51 -4.54 21.84
N THR A 165 -15.96 -5.74 22.22
CA THR A 165 -15.56 -7.01 21.59
C THR A 165 -16.80 -7.87 21.38
N ASP A 166 -17.09 -8.16 20.13
CA ASP A 166 -18.23 -8.96 19.70
C ASP A 166 -17.78 -10.33 19.21
N VAL A 167 -18.62 -11.34 19.43
CA VAL A 167 -18.50 -12.63 18.74
C VAL A 167 -19.12 -12.47 17.36
N ILE A 168 -18.35 -12.82 16.33
CA ILE A 168 -18.75 -12.68 14.92
C ILE A 168 -18.79 -14.04 14.23
N THR A 169 -19.43 -14.10 13.07
CA THR A 169 -19.38 -15.32 12.23
C THR A 169 -18.06 -15.41 11.46
N GLU A 170 -17.79 -16.60 10.92
CA GLU A 170 -16.66 -16.84 10.03
C GLU A 170 -16.75 -15.97 8.76
N GLU A 171 -17.96 -15.80 8.20
CA GLU A 171 -18.18 -14.95 7.04
C GLU A 171 -17.85 -13.48 7.34
N GLU A 172 -18.22 -12.99 8.52
CA GLU A 172 -17.90 -11.63 8.96
C GLU A 172 -16.39 -11.45 9.19
N TYR A 173 -15.70 -12.49 9.68
CA TYR A 173 -14.25 -12.49 9.86
C TYR A 173 -13.55 -12.33 8.50
N TYR A 174 -13.87 -13.17 7.52
CA TYR A 174 -13.24 -13.10 6.19
C TYR A 174 -13.62 -11.83 5.42
N ALA A 175 -14.84 -11.33 5.57
CA ALA A 175 -15.23 -10.04 4.99
C ALA A 175 -14.42 -8.87 5.57
N ALA A 176 -14.09 -8.92 6.87
CA ALA A 176 -13.21 -7.93 7.48
C ALA A 176 -11.75 -8.11 7.01
N PHE A 177 -11.26 -9.35 6.91
CA PHE A 177 -9.92 -9.65 6.40
C PHE A 177 -9.74 -9.21 4.94
N GLU A 178 -10.78 -9.29 4.10
CA GLU A 178 -10.76 -8.85 2.71
C GLU A 178 -10.40 -7.36 2.57
N LYS A 179 -10.71 -6.53 3.58
CA LYS A 179 -10.29 -5.12 3.60
C LYS A 179 -8.76 -5.00 3.56
N TYR A 180 -8.06 -5.82 4.35
CA TYR A 180 -6.60 -5.88 4.32
C TYR A 180 -6.09 -6.37 2.97
N SER A 181 -6.71 -7.43 2.41
CA SER A 181 -6.31 -7.96 1.10
C SER A 181 -6.45 -6.95 -0.04
N ASN A 182 -7.37 -5.98 0.09
CA ASN A 182 -7.59 -4.91 -0.87
C ASN A 182 -6.80 -3.62 -0.55
N ALA A 183 -6.11 -3.56 0.58
CA ALA A 183 -5.31 -2.41 0.98
C ALA A 183 -4.00 -2.34 0.19
N THR A 184 -3.41 -1.15 0.14
CA THR A 184 -2.14 -0.91 -0.55
C THR A 184 -0.99 -1.40 0.31
N ILE A 185 -0.14 -2.27 -0.22
CA ILE A 185 1.10 -2.69 0.44
C ILE A 185 2.02 -1.47 0.61
N VAL A 186 2.58 -1.27 1.80
CA VAL A 186 3.56 -0.19 2.02
C VAL A 186 4.86 -0.55 1.30
N ASN A 187 5.30 0.33 0.41
CA ASN A 187 6.56 0.22 -0.30
C ASN A 187 7.62 1.13 0.33
N PHE A 188 8.60 0.56 1.02
CA PHE A 188 9.63 1.29 1.74
C PHE A 188 10.84 1.63 0.84
N SER A 189 11.41 2.82 1.03
CA SER A 189 12.51 3.33 0.21
C SER A 189 13.60 4.01 1.05
N TYR A 190 14.81 4.16 0.50
CA TYR A 190 15.92 4.80 1.21
C TYR A 190 15.85 6.33 1.17
N GLY A 191 16.20 6.97 2.29
CA GLY A 191 16.19 8.43 2.54
C GLY A 191 16.83 9.32 1.46
N ALA A 192 17.94 8.88 0.86
CA ALA A 192 18.76 9.75 0.02
C ALA A 192 18.44 9.68 -1.50
N SER A 193 17.85 8.59 -1.99
CA SER A 193 17.63 8.38 -3.44
C SER A 193 16.22 8.77 -3.90
N ASP A 194 15.23 8.71 -3.01
CA ASP A 194 13.81 8.76 -3.39
C ASP A 194 12.97 9.79 -2.62
N ALA A 195 13.58 10.63 -1.77
CA ALA A 195 12.90 11.77 -1.13
C ALA A 195 12.28 12.77 -2.13
N GLY A 196 12.73 12.77 -3.40
CA GLY A 196 12.13 13.51 -4.51
C GLY A 196 11.21 12.69 -5.43
N LYS A 197 10.96 11.42 -5.10
CA LYS A 197 10.16 10.44 -5.86
C LYS A 197 9.12 9.71 -5.01
N ALA A 198 8.91 10.11 -3.76
CA ALA A 198 7.77 9.66 -2.95
C ALA A 198 6.47 10.19 -3.59
N GLU A 199 6.12 9.64 -4.73
CA GLU A 199 4.87 9.86 -5.42
C GLU A 199 3.82 9.10 -4.62
N VAL A 200 2.85 9.84 -4.10
CA VAL A 200 1.68 9.23 -3.46
C VAL A 200 0.99 8.39 -4.52
N VAL A 201 0.99 7.07 -4.36
CA VAL A 201 0.12 6.20 -5.13
C VAL A 201 -1.31 6.55 -4.73
N THR A 202 -1.96 7.38 -5.54
CA THR A 202 -3.38 7.71 -5.37
C THR A 202 -4.21 6.62 -6.05
N ASN A 203 -5.31 6.21 -5.41
CA ASN A 203 -6.22 5.15 -5.88
C ASN A 203 -6.89 5.40 -7.26
N ASN A 204 -6.51 6.45 -7.99
CA ASN A 204 -7.09 6.83 -9.28
C ASN A 204 -6.27 6.43 -10.50
N GLU A 205 -5.11 5.77 -10.36
CA GLU A 205 -4.31 5.31 -11.53
C GLU A 205 -4.50 3.82 -11.90
N LEU A 206 -5.42 3.11 -11.26
CA LEU A 206 -5.83 1.76 -11.68
C LEU A 206 -7.02 1.83 -12.65
N GLU A 207 -6.79 2.39 -13.84
CA GLU A 207 -7.54 1.95 -15.03
C GLU A 207 -7.01 0.56 -15.42
N PRO A 208 -7.85 -0.46 -15.67
CA PRO A 208 -7.37 -1.78 -16.02
C PRO A 208 -6.66 -1.69 -17.36
N ARG A 209 -5.33 -1.84 -17.37
CA ARG A 209 -4.62 -2.26 -18.57
C ARG A 209 -5.10 -3.67 -18.89
N GLN A 210 -6.20 -3.76 -19.64
CA GLN A 210 -6.56 -4.92 -20.45
C GLN A 210 -5.48 -5.11 -21.51
N GLY A 211 -4.34 -5.64 -21.09
CA GLY A 211 -3.40 -6.32 -21.95
C GLY A 211 -3.81 -7.78 -22.00
N ASN A 212 -4.25 -8.24 -23.17
CA ASN A 212 -4.53 -9.65 -23.43
C ASN A 212 -3.30 -10.51 -23.04
N ILE A 213 -3.37 -11.20 -21.91
CA ILE A 213 -2.59 -12.42 -21.65
C ILE A 213 -3.43 -13.62 -22.08
N ALA A 214 -3.74 -13.65 -23.37
CA ALA A 214 -4.22 -14.84 -24.05
C ALA A 214 -3.21 -15.12 -25.16
N GLU A 215 -2.07 -15.68 -24.79
CA GLU A 215 -1.27 -16.63 -25.56
C GLU A 215 -0.02 -16.99 -24.71
N ASP A 216 0.18 -18.30 -24.51
CA ASP A 216 1.38 -18.96 -23.97
C ASP A 216 1.64 -19.06 -22.46
N VAL A 217 0.61 -19.29 -21.64
CA VAL A 217 0.81 -20.01 -20.35
C VAL A 217 -0.01 -21.28 -20.34
N ASN A 218 0.63 -22.41 -20.63
CA ASN A 218 0.03 -23.74 -20.54
C ASN A 218 -0.03 -24.18 -19.07
N VAL A 219 -1.03 -23.67 -18.35
CA VAL A 219 -1.27 -23.96 -16.92
C VAL A 219 -1.32 -25.47 -16.62
N LEU A 220 -1.67 -26.30 -17.61
CA LEU A 220 -1.72 -27.75 -17.45
C LEU A 220 -0.33 -28.40 -17.30
N GLU A 221 0.70 -27.81 -17.90
CA GLU A 221 2.08 -28.32 -17.87
C GLU A 221 2.75 -28.03 -16.52
N ILE A 222 2.54 -26.82 -15.98
CA ILE A 222 3.03 -26.40 -14.66
C ILE A 222 2.41 -27.25 -13.54
N VAL A 223 1.12 -27.58 -13.65
CA VAL A 223 0.41 -28.41 -12.67
C VAL A 223 0.88 -29.88 -12.72
N GLN A 224 1.27 -30.39 -13.88
CA GLN A 224 1.85 -31.73 -14.00
C GLN A 224 3.28 -31.79 -13.45
N GLU A 225 4.09 -30.75 -13.68
CA GLU A 225 5.46 -30.67 -13.16
C GLU A 225 5.48 -30.60 -11.62
N THR A 226 4.64 -29.76 -11.01
CA THR A 226 4.52 -29.66 -9.54
C THR A 226 3.95 -30.94 -8.90
N ALA A 227 3.02 -31.63 -9.56
CA ALA A 227 2.50 -32.90 -9.05
C ALA A 227 3.57 -34.02 -9.09
N SER A 228 4.45 -34.01 -10.09
CA SER A 228 5.54 -34.99 -10.22
C SER A 228 6.64 -34.77 -9.17
N GLU A 229 7.03 -33.51 -8.89
CA GLU A 229 8.01 -33.18 -7.85
C GLU A 229 7.51 -33.56 -6.45
N PHE A 230 6.21 -33.38 -6.17
CA PHE A 230 5.60 -33.78 -4.90
C PHE A 230 5.57 -35.31 -4.73
N ALA A 231 5.38 -36.06 -5.80
CA ALA A 231 5.38 -37.53 -5.76
C ALA A 231 6.78 -38.11 -5.53
N VAL A 232 7.83 -37.51 -6.11
CA VAL A 232 9.23 -37.91 -5.91
C VAL A 232 9.69 -37.65 -4.47
N LYS A 233 9.37 -36.47 -3.93
CA LYS A 233 9.76 -36.08 -2.56
C LYS A 233 9.10 -36.92 -1.47
N LYS A 234 7.92 -37.48 -1.76
CA LYS A 234 7.19 -38.41 -0.87
C LYS A 234 7.75 -39.84 -0.88
N MET A 235 8.47 -40.24 -1.94
CA MET A 235 9.18 -41.53 -1.97
C MET A 235 10.51 -41.47 -1.21
N GLU A 236 11.25 -40.36 -1.31
CA GLU A 236 12.55 -40.19 -0.63
C GLU A 236 12.46 -40.10 0.89
N THR A 237 11.32 -39.65 1.43
CA THR A 237 11.05 -39.58 2.87
C THR A 237 10.50 -40.88 3.48
N SER A 238 10.36 -41.95 2.69
CA SER A 238 9.87 -43.26 3.15
C SER A 238 10.98 -44.30 3.44
N TYR A 239 12.25 -43.92 3.31
CA TYR A 239 13.41 -44.77 3.62
C TYR A 239 14.26 -44.15 4.75
N PHE A 240 13.67 -43.89 5.92
CA PHE A 240 14.36 -43.83 7.22
C PHE A 240 13.40 -44.21 8.34
#